data_AF-A0AAN8XEZ6-F1
#
_entry.id   AF-A0AAN8XEZ6-F1
#
_cell.length_a   1.000
_cell.length_b   1.000
_cell.length_c   1.000
_cell.angle_alpha   90.00
_cell.angle_beta   90.00
_cell.angle_gamma   90.00
#
_symmetry.space_group_name_H-M   'P 1'
#
loop_
_entity.id
_entity.type
_entity.pdbx_description
1 polymer ?
#
loop_
_entity_poly.entity_id
_entity_poly.type
_entity_poly.pdbx_seq_one_letter_code
_entity_poly.pdbx_strand_id
1 'polypeptide(L)'
;MKVKAVWTLGAHLLLTFTLIRTQQLNRPPEFLPDGNMNRFTLREDAKVGSTVYTLKGRDPEGTDVSFTISGDHLSVDRNSGVVTLVRPLDRETTPMIEVIITITDERVYGDEPNTVPLRREIPILDVNDNLPVFHGTPYRLTVLESASPGATLFSKMRITDADGGSNAEVTLQCVKTETPQACAKFEIREARVEEGEYVGIISLKQLLDFETEREYTMVVQAVDDGLEKQQSSTTSVVIEIQDVQDQPPIFINAPFSATVREASPENIPILEVHARDGDLGEPRPLTLSLEGDDSGYFTLKQLK
;
A
#
# COMPACT_ATOMS: atom_id res chain seq x y z
N MET A 1 -21.93 -4.81 -62.20
CA MET A 1 -22.74 -4.31 -63.35
C MET A 1 -23.89 -5.29 -63.58
N LYS A 2 -25.16 -4.84 -63.59
CA LYS A 2 -26.33 -5.73 -63.78
C LYS A 2 -26.40 -6.22 -65.22
N VAL A 3 -26.49 -7.54 -65.42
CA VAL A 3 -26.66 -8.17 -66.73
C VAL A 3 -28.16 -8.28 -67.03
N LYS A 4 -28.59 -7.79 -68.20
CA LYS A 4 -29.91 -8.06 -68.76
C LYS A 4 -29.70 -8.54 -70.20
N ALA A 5 -30.00 -9.81 -70.45
CA ALA A 5 -29.94 -10.41 -71.78
C ALA A 5 -31.35 -10.42 -72.40
N VAL A 6 -31.44 -10.02 -73.66
CA VAL A 6 -32.59 -10.25 -74.55
C VAL A 6 -32.00 -10.71 -75.88
N TRP A 7 -32.48 -11.85 -76.40
CA TRP A 7 -32.01 -12.44 -77.65
C TRP A 7 -33.09 -12.31 -78.74
N THR A 8 -32.66 -11.98 -79.95
CA THR A 8 -33.40 -12.25 -81.20
C THR A 8 -32.40 -12.67 -82.28
N LEU A 9 -32.75 -13.73 -83.02
CA LEU A 9 -31.94 -14.39 -84.04
C LEU A 9 -31.46 -13.43 -85.15
N GLY A 10 -30.17 -13.48 -85.48
CA GLY A 10 -29.60 -12.90 -86.69
C GLY A 10 -28.10 -12.62 -86.57
N ALA A 11 -27.28 -13.41 -87.29
CA ALA A 11 -25.83 -13.31 -87.42
C ALA A 11 -24.99 -13.57 -86.14
N HIS A 12 -24.15 -14.60 -86.18
CA HIS A 12 -23.11 -14.84 -85.17
C HIS A 12 -22.01 -13.77 -85.31
N LEU A 13 -22.20 -12.63 -84.64
CA LEU A 13 -21.13 -11.70 -84.38
C LEU A 13 -20.26 -12.27 -83.25
N LEU A 14 -19.06 -12.75 -83.58
CA LEU A 14 -18.03 -13.06 -82.60
C LEU A 14 -17.58 -11.74 -81.96
N LEU A 15 -18.16 -11.39 -80.81
CA LEU A 15 -17.62 -10.33 -79.95
C LEU A 15 -16.35 -10.86 -79.28
N THR A 16 -15.19 -10.43 -79.77
CA THR A 16 -13.94 -10.55 -79.04
C THR A 16 -13.92 -9.53 -77.91
N PHE A 17 -14.15 -9.99 -76.68
CA PHE A 17 -13.89 -9.19 -75.50
C PHE A 17 -12.38 -9.19 -75.26
N THR A 18 -11.68 -8.15 -75.71
CA THR A 18 -10.35 -7.84 -75.15
C THR A 18 -10.56 -7.39 -73.72
N LEU A 19 -10.21 -8.25 -72.78
CA LEU A 19 -10.03 -7.85 -71.39
C LEU A 19 -8.93 -6.79 -71.39
N ILE A 20 -9.30 -5.51 -71.30
CA ILE A 20 -8.33 -4.47 -71.02
C ILE A 20 -7.80 -4.80 -69.63
N ARG A 21 -6.52 -5.17 -69.57
CA ARG A 21 -5.79 -5.47 -68.33
C ARG A 21 -6.16 -4.39 -67.32
N THR A 22 -6.82 -4.78 -66.23
CA THR A 22 -7.01 -3.88 -65.08
C THR A 22 -5.63 -3.32 -64.76
N GLN A 23 -5.50 -2.00 -64.71
CA GLN A 23 -4.24 -1.35 -64.38
C GLN A 23 -3.74 -1.97 -63.07
N GLN A 24 -2.60 -2.65 -63.15
CA GLN A 24 -1.97 -3.25 -61.98
C GLN A 24 -1.49 -2.08 -61.12
N LEU A 25 -2.17 -1.86 -60.00
CA LEU A 25 -1.91 -0.76 -59.06
C LEU A 25 -1.27 -1.38 -57.82
N ASN A 26 -0.21 -0.78 -57.31
CA ASN A 26 0.35 -1.13 -56.00
C ASN A 26 -0.59 -0.63 -54.89
N ARG A 27 -1.28 -1.54 -54.16
CA ARG A 27 -2.20 -1.17 -53.08
C ARG A 27 -1.45 -1.23 -51.75
N PRO A 28 -1.81 -0.36 -50.78
CA PRO A 28 -1.10 -0.36 -49.51
C PRO A 28 -1.29 -1.67 -48.74
N PRO A 29 -0.25 -2.13 -48.02
CA PRO A 29 -0.37 -3.29 -47.14
C PRO A 29 -1.27 -2.96 -45.95
N GLU A 30 -1.85 -4.00 -45.36
CA GLU A 30 -2.73 -3.88 -44.19
C GLU A 30 -2.30 -4.80 -43.06
N PHE A 31 -2.37 -4.31 -41.83
CA PHE A 31 -2.25 -5.18 -40.68
C PHE A 31 -3.48 -6.11 -40.57
N LEU A 32 -3.25 -7.34 -40.13
CA LEU A 32 -4.34 -8.25 -39.78
C LEU A 32 -5.01 -7.77 -38.47
N PRO A 33 -6.31 -8.09 -38.26
CA PRO A 33 -7.05 -7.67 -37.07
C PRO A 33 -6.34 -7.99 -35.73
N ASP A 34 -5.71 -9.17 -35.63
CA ASP A 34 -4.98 -9.63 -34.44
C ASP A 34 -3.46 -9.44 -34.56
N GLY A 35 -2.98 -8.71 -35.57
CA GLY A 35 -1.57 -8.51 -35.88
C GLY A 35 -1.10 -7.07 -35.72
N ASN A 36 -1.93 -6.21 -35.14
CA ASN A 36 -1.72 -4.77 -35.11
C ASN A 36 -1.59 -4.21 -33.68
N MET A 37 -1.40 -5.05 -32.66
CA MET A 37 -1.33 -4.66 -31.24
C MET A 37 -2.57 -3.91 -30.71
N ASN A 38 -3.74 -4.10 -31.32
CA ASN A 38 -4.96 -3.50 -30.77
C ASN A 38 -5.28 -4.10 -29.38
N ARG A 39 -5.43 -3.23 -28.38
CA ARG A 39 -5.67 -3.61 -26.97
C ARG A 39 -4.57 -4.52 -26.38
N PHE A 40 -3.37 -4.47 -26.94
CA PHE A 40 -2.22 -5.18 -26.39
C PHE A 40 -1.75 -4.51 -25.10
N THR A 41 -1.35 -5.31 -24.13
CA THR A 41 -0.84 -4.88 -22.83
C THR A 41 0.43 -5.66 -22.51
N LEU A 42 1.32 -5.07 -21.72
CA LEU A 42 2.54 -5.70 -21.25
C LEU A 42 2.54 -5.77 -19.73
N ARG A 43 3.04 -6.83 -19.13
CA ARG A 43 3.35 -6.85 -17.69
C ARG A 43 4.73 -6.25 -17.47
N GLU A 44 4.92 -5.52 -16.39
CA GLU A 44 6.23 -4.93 -16.11
C GLU A 44 7.31 -5.96 -15.75
N ASP A 45 6.92 -7.11 -15.21
CA ASP A 45 7.80 -8.25 -14.93
C ASP A 45 8.23 -9.04 -16.20
N ALA A 46 7.81 -8.58 -17.39
CA ALA A 46 8.22 -9.19 -18.64
C ALA A 46 9.74 -9.18 -18.80
N LYS A 47 10.32 -10.34 -19.09
CA LYS A 47 11.78 -10.49 -19.19
C LYS A 47 12.31 -9.78 -20.42
N VAL A 48 13.34 -8.95 -20.24
CA VAL A 48 14.11 -8.39 -21.36
C VAL A 48 14.67 -9.53 -22.21
N GLY A 49 14.52 -9.41 -23.53
CA GLY A 49 14.86 -10.41 -24.53
C GLY A 49 13.71 -11.40 -24.84
N SER A 50 12.58 -11.34 -24.13
CA SER A 50 11.43 -12.19 -24.43
C SER A 50 10.62 -11.66 -25.61
N THR A 51 10.02 -12.58 -26.37
CA THR A 51 9.01 -12.26 -27.38
C THR A 51 7.71 -11.89 -26.67
N VAL A 52 7.20 -10.69 -26.95
CA VAL A 52 6.00 -10.16 -26.30
C VAL A 52 4.80 -10.05 -27.26
N TYR A 53 5.06 -9.95 -28.56
CA TYR A 53 4.01 -9.89 -29.58
C TYR A 53 4.54 -10.37 -30.93
N THR A 54 3.65 -10.56 -31.92
CA THR A 54 4.04 -10.81 -33.30
C THR A 54 3.12 -10.02 -34.22
N LEU A 55 3.67 -9.00 -34.89
CA LEU A 55 2.96 -8.23 -35.90
C LEU A 55 2.62 -9.13 -37.09
N LYS A 56 1.43 -8.92 -37.64
CA LYS A 56 0.98 -9.65 -38.83
C LYS A 56 0.26 -8.71 -39.76
N GLY A 57 0.53 -8.87 -41.04
CA GLY A 57 -0.11 -8.11 -42.09
C GLY A 57 -0.07 -8.86 -43.39
N ARG A 58 -0.71 -8.29 -44.39
CA ARG A 58 -0.70 -8.79 -45.76
C ARG A 58 -0.67 -7.63 -46.73
N ASP A 59 -0.09 -7.90 -47.88
CA ASP A 59 -0.16 -7.02 -49.02
C ASP A 59 -1.23 -7.53 -50.01
N PRO A 60 -2.12 -6.68 -50.54
CA PRO A 60 -3.17 -7.10 -51.48
C PRO A 60 -2.66 -7.69 -52.79
N GLU A 61 -1.41 -7.40 -53.19
CA GLU A 61 -0.74 -7.98 -54.36
C GLU A 61 -0.08 -9.34 -54.04
N GLY A 62 -0.08 -9.74 -52.77
CA GLY A 62 0.50 -10.99 -52.28
C GLY A 62 2.01 -10.94 -52.13
N THR A 63 2.59 -9.74 -52.06
CA THR A 63 4.02 -9.55 -51.78
C THR A 63 4.33 -9.69 -50.29
N ASP A 64 5.62 -9.86 -49.99
CA ASP A 64 6.10 -9.88 -48.62
C ASP A 64 5.95 -8.49 -47.99
N VAL A 65 5.75 -8.45 -46.68
CA VAL A 65 5.64 -7.21 -45.91
C VAL A 65 6.75 -7.13 -44.88
N SER A 66 7.18 -5.92 -44.59
CA SER A 66 8.20 -5.64 -43.59
C SER A 66 7.67 -4.73 -42.49
N PHE A 67 8.17 -4.94 -41.27
CA PHE A 67 7.70 -4.25 -40.07
C PHE A 67 8.77 -3.37 -39.44
N THR A 68 8.36 -2.25 -38.87
CA THR A 68 9.18 -1.46 -37.94
C THR A 68 8.35 -1.02 -36.74
N ILE A 69 9.02 -0.76 -35.61
CA ILE A 69 8.40 -0.22 -34.39
C ILE A 69 9.25 0.93 -33.87
N SER A 70 8.60 2.04 -33.46
CA SER A 70 9.28 3.17 -32.82
C SER A 70 9.46 2.97 -31.32
N GLY A 71 10.28 3.83 -30.70
CA GLY A 71 10.59 3.78 -29.28
C GLY A 71 11.84 2.95 -29.00
N ASP A 72 12.16 2.77 -27.72
CA ASP A 72 13.38 2.11 -27.27
C ASP A 72 13.15 0.93 -26.31
N HIS A 73 11.90 0.69 -25.88
CA HIS A 73 11.52 -0.47 -25.08
C HIS A 73 11.26 -1.73 -25.91
N LEU A 74 10.81 -1.59 -27.15
CA LEU A 74 10.47 -2.70 -28.03
C LEU A 74 11.33 -2.69 -29.30
N SER A 75 11.68 -3.87 -29.77
CA SER A 75 12.31 -4.10 -31.08
C SER A 75 11.45 -5.07 -31.88
N VAL A 76 11.48 -4.97 -33.21
CA VAL A 76 10.79 -5.92 -34.09
C VAL A 76 11.75 -6.52 -35.10
N ASP A 77 11.69 -7.83 -35.29
CA ASP A 77 12.31 -8.46 -36.45
C ASP A 77 11.54 -8.08 -37.71
N ARG A 78 12.23 -7.44 -38.64
CA ARG A 78 11.62 -6.77 -39.80
C ARG A 78 10.81 -7.73 -40.68
N ASN A 79 11.19 -8.99 -40.77
CA ASN A 79 10.62 -9.95 -41.70
C ASN A 79 9.58 -10.86 -41.03
N SER A 80 9.85 -11.35 -39.83
CA SER A 80 8.93 -12.23 -39.10
C SER A 80 7.86 -11.48 -38.32
N GLY A 81 8.06 -10.18 -38.06
CA GLY A 81 7.17 -9.37 -37.22
C GLY A 81 7.27 -9.70 -35.73
N VAL A 82 8.20 -10.55 -35.31
CA VAL A 82 8.42 -10.90 -33.90
C VAL A 82 8.87 -9.66 -33.13
N VAL A 83 8.09 -9.29 -32.10
CA VAL A 83 8.39 -8.14 -31.25
C VAL A 83 8.99 -8.62 -29.95
N THR A 84 10.14 -8.06 -29.59
CA THR A 84 10.94 -8.41 -28.43
C THR A 84 11.06 -7.22 -27.50
N LEU A 85 10.94 -7.45 -26.20
CA LEU A 85 11.24 -6.45 -25.17
C LEU A 85 12.75 -6.26 -25.07
N VAL A 86 13.25 -5.03 -25.21
CA VAL A 86 14.70 -4.75 -25.19
C VAL A 86 15.15 -3.88 -24.02
N ARG A 87 14.20 -3.29 -23.28
CA ARG A 87 14.47 -2.58 -22.02
C ARG A 87 13.47 -3.01 -20.95
N PRO A 88 13.85 -2.96 -19.66
CA PRO A 88 12.92 -3.24 -18.58
C PRO A 88 11.74 -2.26 -18.62
N LEU A 89 10.65 -2.70 -18.00
CA LEU A 89 9.45 -1.91 -17.77
C LEU A 89 9.33 -1.69 -16.26
N ASP A 90 8.71 -0.58 -15.90
CA ASP A 90 8.42 -0.15 -14.53
C ASP A 90 7.17 0.72 -14.66
N ARG A 91 6.05 0.22 -14.16
CA ARG A 91 4.74 0.84 -14.28
C ARG A 91 4.66 2.09 -13.40
N GLU A 92 5.26 2.08 -12.22
CA GLU A 92 5.32 3.21 -11.29
C GLU A 92 5.98 4.42 -11.93
N THR A 93 6.99 4.19 -12.78
CA THR A 93 7.65 5.25 -13.55
C THR A 93 6.94 5.54 -14.87
N THR A 94 6.54 4.51 -15.63
CA THR A 94 5.96 4.64 -16.99
C THR A 94 4.78 3.67 -17.19
N PRO A 95 3.55 4.07 -16.84
CA PRO A 95 2.38 3.18 -16.88
C PRO A 95 1.85 2.89 -18.29
N MET A 96 2.33 3.63 -19.29
CA MET A 96 1.90 3.51 -20.69
C MET A 96 3.08 3.80 -21.61
N ILE A 97 3.33 2.92 -22.57
CA ILE A 97 4.27 3.19 -23.66
C ILE A 97 3.52 3.50 -24.95
N GLU A 98 4.00 4.50 -25.69
CA GLU A 98 3.46 4.84 -27.00
C GLU A 98 4.42 4.39 -28.10
N VAL A 99 3.90 3.65 -29.08
CA VAL A 99 4.67 3.18 -30.23
C VAL A 99 3.92 3.46 -31.54
N ILE A 100 4.69 3.65 -32.61
CA ILE A 100 4.20 3.65 -33.98
C ILE A 100 4.72 2.36 -34.61
N ILE A 101 3.80 1.45 -34.90
CA ILE A 101 4.10 0.28 -35.72
C ILE A 101 3.87 0.63 -37.18
N THR A 102 4.74 0.15 -38.06
CA THR A 102 4.67 0.44 -39.48
C THR A 102 4.76 -0.84 -40.26
N ILE A 103 3.90 -0.99 -41.27
CA ILE A 103 3.96 -2.07 -42.26
C ILE A 103 4.30 -1.46 -43.63
N THR A 104 5.24 -2.09 -44.34
CA THR A 104 5.69 -1.65 -45.67
C THR A 104 5.72 -2.83 -46.63
N ASP A 105 5.16 -2.67 -47.82
CA ASP A 105 5.17 -3.67 -48.89
C ASP A 105 6.51 -3.66 -49.65
N GLU A 106 6.58 -4.41 -50.74
CA GLU A 106 7.71 -4.33 -51.68
C GLU A 106 7.39 -3.43 -52.88
N ARG A 107 8.43 -3.12 -53.67
CA ARG A 107 8.26 -2.44 -54.96
C ARG A 107 7.53 -3.38 -55.93
N VAL A 108 6.29 -3.03 -56.30
CA VAL A 108 5.50 -3.78 -57.29
C VAL A 108 5.15 -2.89 -58.47
N TYR A 109 5.18 -3.45 -59.69
CA TYR A 109 4.82 -2.77 -60.94
C TYR A 109 5.60 -1.49 -61.27
N GLY A 110 6.73 -1.26 -60.60
CA GLY A 110 7.55 -0.06 -60.75
C GLY A 110 7.19 1.07 -59.77
N ASP A 111 6.11 0.92 -59.01
CA ASP A 111 5.68 1.87 -57.98
C ASP A 111 6.54 1.74 -56.72
N GLU A 112 6.81 2.86 -56.04
CA GLU A 112 7.49 2.84 -54.75
C GLU A 112 6.68 2.03 -53.71
N PRO A 113 7.35 1.45 -52.69
CA PRO A 113 6.67 0.77 -51.61
C PRO A 113 5.66 1.68 -50.89
N ASN A 114 4.48 1.15 -50.57
CA ASN A 114 3.55 1.78 -49.66
C ASN A 114 3.92 1.49 -48.21
N THR A 115 3.77 2.50 -47.37
CA THR A 115 4.05 2.42 -45.93
C THR A 115 2.82 2.87 -45.15
N VAL A 116 2.37 2.05 -44.21
CA VAL A 116 1.21 2.35 -43.35
C VAL A 116 1.64 2.38 -41.88
N PRO A 117 1.74 3.58 -41.27
CA PRO A 117 2.00 3.74 -39.84
C PRO A 117 0.71 3.64 -39.01
N LEU A 118 0.81 3.10 -37.79
CA LEU A 118 -0.29 2.95 -36.87
C LEU A 118 0.18 3.20 -35.42
N ARG A 119 -0.42 4.20 -34.77
CA ARG A 119 -0.13 4.54 -33.38
C ARG A 119 -0.80 3.55 -32.42
N ARG A 120 -0.07 3.17 -31.38
CA ARG A 120 -0.52 2.28 -30.30
C ARG A 120 -0.08 2.81 -28.96
N GLU A 121 -1.04 2.80 -28.04
CA GLU A 121 -0.86 3.03 -26.61
C GLU A 121 -0.92 1.65 -25.98
N ILE A 122 0.17 1.23 -25.33
CA ILE A 122 0.31 -0.09 -24.72
C ILE A 122 0.33 0.13 -23.20
N PRO A 123 -0.77 -0.18 -22.49
CA PRO A 123 -0.80 -0.12 -21.04
C PRO A 123 0.16 -1.14 -20.44
N ILE A 124 0.90 -0.71 -19.43
CA ILE A 124 1.71 -1.59 -18.59
C ILE A 124 0.83 -2.06 -17.43
N LEU A 125 0.75 -3.38 -17.28
CA LEU A 125 0.03 -4.05 -16.21
C LEU A 125 0.95 -4.14 -15.00
N ASP A 126 0.34 -3.74 -13.89
CA ASP A 126 0.90 -3.76 -12.55
C ASP A 126 1.28 -5.16 -12.09
N VAL A 127 2.41 -5.25 -11.41
CA VAL A 127 2.91 -6.41 -10.69
C VAL A 127 3.24 -5.97 -9.29
N ASN A 128 2.90 -6.77 -8.28
CA ASN A 128 3.26 -6.45 -6.91
C ASN A 128 4.77 -6.61 -6.69
N ASP A 129 5.53 -5.54 -6.92
CA ASP A 129 6.97 -5.48 -6.72
C ASP A 129 7.41 -4.36 -5.76
N ASN A 130 6.49 -3.52 -5.31
CA ASN A 130 6.68 -2.62 -4.17
C ASN A 130 6.04 -3.21 -2.91
N LEU A 131 6.54 -2.78 -1.75
CA LEU A 131 6.00 -3.21 -0.45
C LEU A 131 5.42 -1.99 0.27
N PRO A 132 4.47 -2.17 1.20
CA PRO A 132 3.97 -1.07 1.99
C PRO A 132 5.09 -0.42 2.81
N VAL A 133 5.22 0.91 2.79
CA VAL A 133 6.29 1.67 3.46
C VAL A 133 5.71 2.55 4.56
N PHE A 134 6.17 2.36 5.80
CA PHE A 134 5.88 3.28 6.91
C PHE A 134 6.79 4.52 6.89
N HIS A 135 6.21 5.71 7.04
CA HIS A 135 6.94 6.98 7.05
C HIS A 135 7.00 7.62 8.43
N GLY A 136 8.13 8.25 8.77
CA GLY A 136 8.26 8.93 10.07
C GLY A 136 8.44 7.96 11.25
N THR A 137 9.06 6.81 11.00
CA THR A 137 9.42 5.82 12.02
C THR A 137 10.68 6.24 12.79
N PRO A 138 10.86 5.78 14.05
CA PRO A 138 9.94 4.98 14.86
C PRO A 138 8.77 5.80 15.44
N TYR A 139 7.65 5.14 15.75
CA TYR A 139 6.49 5.81 16.33
C TYR A 139 6.53 5.77 17.86
N ARG A 140 6.40 6.94 18.48
CA ARG A 140 6.31 7.10 19.94
C ARG A 140 5.14 8.02 20.30
N LEU A 141 4.36 7.62 21.30
CA LEU A 141 3.29 8.45 21.85
C LEU A 141 3.18 8.29 23.36
N THR A 142 2.66 9.32 24.01
CA THR A 142 2.36 9.35 25.44
C THR A 142 0.85 9.39 25.65
N VAL A 143 0.37 8.64 26.63
CA VAL A 143 -1.05 8.49 26.93
C VAL A 143 -1.28 8.47 28.42
N LEU A 144 -2.27 9.24 28.89
CA LEU A 144 -2.70 9.18 30.29
C LEU A 144 -3.39 7.83 30.55
N GLU A 145 -3.13 7.23 31.70
CA GLU A 145 -3.81 5.97 32.07
C GLU A 145 -5.33 6.11 32.18
N SER A 146 -5.79 7.32 32.51
CA SER A 146 -7.21 7.70 32.56
C SER A 146 -7.89 7.79 31.18
N ALA A 147 -7.17 7.52 30.08
CA ALA A 147 -7.74 7.50 28.75
C ALA A 147 -8.89 6.48 28.65
N SER A 148 -10.01 6.93 28.07
CA SER A 148 -11.20 6.08 27.92
C SER A 148 -11.05 5.09 26.75
N PRO A 149 -11.50 3.84 26.90
CA PRO A 149 -11.63 2.93 25.77
C PRO A 149 -12.45 3.54 24.63
N GLY A 150 -11.98 3.36 23.39
CA GLY A 150 -12.49 3.99 22.18
C GLY A 150 -11.79 5.30 21.81
N ALA A 151 -10.99 5.89 22.71
CA ALA A 151 -10.23 7.09 22.39
C ALA A 151 -9.21 6.83 21.27
N THR A 152 -9.15 7.73 20.28
CA THR A 152 -8.09 7.74 19.28
C THR A 152 -6.84 8.37 19.88
N LEU A 153 -5.77 7.59 19.95
CA LEU A 153 -4.50 7.97 20.59
C LEU A 153 -3.49 8.51 19.57
N PHE A 154 -3.52 7.97 18.34
CA PHE A 154 -2.60 8.36 17.27
C PHE A 154 -3.28 8.25 15.90
N SER A 155 -2.98 9.19 15.00
CA SER A 155 -3.55 9.25 13.64
C SER A 155 -2.60 9.90 12.62
N LYS A 156 -1.28 9.78 12.85
CA LYS A 156 -0.24 10.37 11.99
C LYS A 156 0.70 9.34 11.38
N MET A 157 0.39 8.04 11.53
CA MET A 157 1.18 6.95 10.96
C MET A 157 0.94 6.95 9.46
N ARG A 158 1.87 7.43 8.64
CA ARG A 158 1.68 7.43 7.18
C ARG A 158 2.25 6.14 6.60
N ILE A 159 1.49 5.51 5.72
CA ILE A 159 1.88 4.31 4.98
C ILE A 159 1.64 4.57 3.50
N THR A 160 2.60 4.19 2.65
CA THR A 160 2.41 4.23 1.20
C THR A 160 2.76 2.91 0.56
N ASP A 161 2.05 2.54 -0.50
CA ASP A 161 2.44 1.49 -1.43
C ASP A 161 2.44 2.09 -2.84
N ALA A 162 3.48 1.80 -3.62
CA ALA A 162 3.67 2.43 -4.93
C ALA A 162 2.90 1.70 -6.05
N ASP A 163 2.52 0.44 -5.81
CA ASP A 163 1.82 -0.38 -6.80
C ASP A 163 0.40 0.15 -7.13
N GLY A 164 -0.30 -0.51 -8.04
CA GLY A 164 -1.66 -0.17 -8.45
C GLY A 164 -2.73 -1.12 -7.92
N GLY A 165 -3.95 -0.60 -7.73
CA GLY A 165 -5.12 -1.43 -7.40
C GLY A 165 -4.92 -2.26 -6.12
N SER A 166 -5.18 -3.58 -6.20
CA SER A 166 -5.06 -4.49 -5.05
C SER A 166 -3.63 -4.62 -4.54
N ASN A 167 -2.62 -4.42 -5.39
CA ASN A 167 -1.23 -4.52 -4.99
C ASN A 167 -0.82 -3.36 -4.06
N ALA A 168 -1.58 -2.27 -4.06
CA ALA A 168 -1.40 -1.16 -3.14
C ALA A 168 -2.51 -1.03 -2.08
N GLU A 169 -3.41 -2.02 -1.97
CA GLU A 169 -4.45 -2.02 -0.94
C GLU A 169 -3.89 -2.53 0.38
N VAL A 170 -3.65 -1.63 1.33
CA VAL A 170 -2.94 -1.95 2.58
C VAL A 170 -3.92 -2.26 3.72
N THR A 171 -3.66 -3.36 4.43
CA THR A 171 -4.27 -3.69 5.73
C THR A 171 -3.24 -3.59 6.85
N LEU A 172 -3.62 -2.98 7.98
CA LEU A 172 -2.77 -2.93 9.18
C LEU A 172 -3.15 -3.99 10.20
N GLN A 173 -2.14 -4.60 10.82
CA GLN A 173 -2.34 -5.57 11.89
C GLN A 173 -1.25 -5.49 12.96
N CYS A 174 -1.63 -5.76 14.21
CA CYS A 174 -0.69 -5.90 15.31
C CYS A 174 -0.24 -7.37 15.39
N VAL A 175 1.02 -7.65 15.09
CA VAL A 175 1.49 -9.03 14.84
C VAL A 175 2.40 -9.60 15.91
N LYS A 176 3.04 -8.73 16.68
CA LYS A 176 3.95 -9.12 17.75
C LYS A 176 3.91 -8.07 18.85
N THR A 177 4.09 -8.53 20.07
CA THR A 177 4.19 -7.66 21.23
C THR A 177 5.52 -7.91 21.93
N GLU A 178 6.26 -6.86 22.25
CA GLU A 178 7.38 -6.97 23.20
C GLU A 178 6.84 -6.90 24.63
N THR A 179 5.86 -6.02 24.88
CA THR A 179 5.10 -5.99 26.14
C THR A 179 3.87 -6.92 26.08
N PRO A 180 3.64 -7.82 27.05
CA PRO A 180 2.45 -8.65 27.08
C PRO A 180 1.15 -7.85 26.90
N GLN A 181 0.19 -8.41 26.15
CA GLN A 181 -1.14 -7.83 25.93
C GLN A 181 -1.21 -6.51 25.16
N ALA A 182 -0.12 -5.96 24.61
CA ALA A 182 -0.18 -4.70 23.85
C ALA A 182 -1.22 -4.74 22.70
N CYS A 183 -1.21 -5.76 21.84
CA CYS A 183 -2.21 -5.92 20.78
C CYS A 183 -3.65 -6.18 21.30
N ALA A 184 -3.83 -6.49 22.58
CA ALA A 184 -5.15 -6.63 23.22
C ALA A 184 -5.64 -5.31 23.82
N LYS A 185 -4.71 -4.47 24.29
CA LYS A 185 -4.99 -3.13 24.84
C LYS A 185 -5.27 -2.10 23.75
N PHE A 186 -4.61 -2.21 22.61
CA PHE A 186 -4.72 -1.24 21.51
C PHE A 186 -5.32 -1.87 20.26
N GLU A 187 -6.02 -1.06 19.49
CA GLU A 187 -6.50 -1.40 18.15
C GLU A 187 -5.75 -0.54 17.13
N ILE A 188 -5.28 -1.17 16.05
CA ILE A 188 -4.76 -0.50 14.87
C ILE A 188 -5.78 -0.66 13.74
N ARG A 189 -6.06 0.41 13.02
CA ARG A 189 -6.85 0.41 11.79
C ARG A 189 -6.21 1.31 10.76
N GLU A 190 -6.31 0.94 9.50
CA GLU A 190 -6.01 1.80 8.36
C GLU A 190 -7.19 2.73 8.03
N ALA A 191 -6.85 3.91 7.51
CA ALA A 191 -7.78 4.79 6.82
C ALA A 191 -7.13 5.21 5.51
N ARG A 192 -7.76 4.84 4.39
CA ARG A 192 -7.29 5.21 3.05
C ARG A 192 -7.43 6.72 2.83
N VAL A 193 -6.35 7.36 2.37
CA VAL A 193 -6.32 8.75 1.95
C VAL A 193 -6.58 8.82 0.45
N GLU A 194 -5.79 8.08 -0.31
CA GLU A 194 -5.93 7.89 -1.76
C GLU A 194 -5.39 6.49 -2.16
N GLU A 195 -5.29 6.19 -3.45
CA GLU A 195 -4.68 4.93 -3.89
C GLU A 195 -3.20 4.87 -3.48
N GLY A 196 -2.82 3.78 -2.83
CA GLY A 196 -1.45 3.62 -2.33
C GLY A 196 -1.07 4.56 -1.18
N GLU A 197 -1.97 5.35 -0.58
CA GLU A 197 -1.66 6.15 0.61
C GLU A 197 -2.70 5.95 1.73
N TYR A 198 -2.19 5.61 2.91
CA TYR A 198 -2.98 5.27 4.09
C TYR A 198 -2.45 5.98 5.35
N VAL A 199 -3.36 6.18 6.29
CA VAL A 199 -3.05 6.61 7.65
C VAL A 199 -3.42 5.50 8.64
N GLY A 200 -2.46 5.08 9.45
CA GLY A 200 -2.68 4.21 10.59
C GLY A 200 -3.22 4.97 11.80
N ILE A 201 -4.31 4.44 12.36
CA ILE A 201 -5.00 4.99 13.51
C ILE A 201 -4.88 4.00 14.66
N ILE A 202 -4.32 4.46 15.79
CA ILE A 202 -4.24 3.69 17.03
C ILE A 202 -5.31 4.19 17.97
N SER A 203 -6.11 3.27 18.50
CA SER A 203 -7.14 3.55 19.51
C SER A 203 -7.05 2.61 20.70
N LEU A 204 -7.59 3.05 21.84
CA LEU A 204 -7.58 2.27 23.07
C LEU A 204 -8.76 1.28 23.11
N LYS A 205 -8.53 0.01 23.44
CA LYS A 205 -9.59 -1.02 23.60
C LYS A 205 -9.96 -1.28 25.05
N GLN A 206 -8.99 -1.17 25.95
CA GLN A 206 -9.14 -1.51 27.36
C GLN A 206 -8.49 -0.45 28.23
N LEU A 207 -8.95 -0.33 29.47
CA LEU A 207 -8.34 0.57 30.44
C LEU A 207 -6.85 0.28 30.63
N LEU A 208 -6.11 1.34 30.87
CA LEU A 208 -4.69 1.35 31.20
C LEU A 208 -4.55 1.51 32.71
N ASP A 209 -3.38 1.14 33.22
CA ASP A 209 -3.08 1.16 34.64
C ASP A 209 -1.55 1.29 34.76
N PHE A 210 -1.09 2.49 35.13
CA PHE A 210 0.32 2.85 35.22
C PHE A 210 1.04 2.01 36.28
N GLU A 211 0.36 1.68 37.37
CA GLU A 211 0.87 0.84 38.46
C GLU A 211 1.19 -0.57 37.98
N THR A 212 0.45 -1.06 36.98
CA THR A 212 0.64 -2.40 36.40
C THR A 212 1.62 -2.39 35.24
N GLU A 213 1.47 -1.47 34.28
CA GLU A 213 2.32 -1.42 33.09
C GLU A 213 2.52 0.01 32.59
N ARG A 214 3.79 0.42 32.48
CA ARG A 214 4.17 1.81 32.19
C ARG A 214 4.48 2.05 30.72
N GLU A 215 4.77 0.99 29.97
CA GLU A 215 5.11 1.08 28.56
C GLU A 215 4.59 -0.13 27.79
N TYR A 216 3.92 0.13 26.67
CA TYR A 216 3.56 -0.91 25.72
C TYR A 216 4.35 -0.75 24.43
N THR A 217 5.10 -1.80 24.08
CA THR A 217 5.78 -1.91 22.79
C THR A 217 5.12 -2.98 21.93
N MET A 218 4.65 -2.57 20.75
CA MET A 218 4.00 -3.44 19.77
C MET A 218 4.58 -3.27 18.37
N VAL A 219 4.53 -4.35 17.59
CA VAL A 219 4.92 -4.37 16.18
C VAL A 219 3.66 -4.33 15.34
N VAL A 220 3.55 -3.27 14.53
CA VAL A 220 2.51 -3.13 13.52
C VAL A 220 3.07 -3.60 12.18
N GLN A 221 2.32 -4.46 11.49
CA GLN A 221 2.59 -4.89 10.13
C GLN A 221 1.60 -4.22 9.18
N ALA A 222 2.11 -3.70 8.07
CA ALA A 222 1.33 -3.36 6.90
C ALA A 222 1.50 -4.48 5.88
N VAL A 223 0.40 -4.98 5.32
CA VAL A 223 0.37 -6.01 4.29
C VAL A 223 -0.52 -5.55 3.15
N ASP A 224 -0.07 -5.72 1.92
CA ASP A 224 -0.89 -5.43 0.74
C ASP A 224 -1.84 -6.60 0.40
N ASP A 225 -2.74 -6.39 -0.58
CA ASP A 225 -3.65 -7.40 -1.11
C ASP A 225 -3.15 -8.01 -2.44
N GLY A 226 -1.83 -8.16 -2.58
CA GLY A 226 -1.19 -8.78 -3.75
C GLY A 226 -1.70 -10.19 -4.02
N LEU A 227 -2.35 -10.39 -5.18
CA LEU A 227 -3.01 -11.66 -5.53
C LEU A 227 -2.04 -12.84 -5.73
N GLU A 228 -0.88 -12.60 -6.35
CA GLU A 228 0.12 -13.65 -6.60
C GLU A 228 1.00 -13.86 -5.36
N LYS A 229 1.45 -12.74 -4.76
CA LYS A 229 2.30 -12.72 -3.59
C LYS A 229 2.04 -11.41 -2.85
N GLN A 230 1.62 -11.53 -1.60
CA GLN A 230 1.51 -10.38 -0.71
C GLN A 230 2.90 -9.91 -0.27
N GLN A 231 3.12 -8.61 -0.23
CA GLN A 231 4.26 -8.01 0.43
C GLN A 231 3.84 -7.35 1.74
N SER A 232 4.81 -7.21 2.64
CA SER A 232 4.55 -6.62 3.95
C SER A 232 5.80 -6.00 4.53
N SER A 233 5.58 -5.01 5.38
CA SER A 233 6.61 -4.38 6.20
C SER A 233 6.14 -4.27 7.64
N THR A 234 7.09 -4.04 8.56
CA THR A 234 6.79 -3.91 9.98
C THR A 234 7.45 -2.68 10.57
N THR A 235 6.83 -2.13 11.61
CA THR A 235 7.37 -1.01 12.40
C THR A 235 7.06 -1.21 13.88
N SER A 236 7.91 -0.65 14.74
CA SER A 236 7.67 -0.65 16.18
C SER A 236 6.96 0.62 16.61
N VAL A 237 5.99 0.45 17.51
CA VAL A 237 5.25 1.53 18.17
C VAL A 237 5.45 1.40 19.68
N VAL A 238 5.94 2.47 20.30
CA VAL A 238 6.10 2.57 21.74
C VAL A 238 5.05 3.53 22.30
N ILE A 239 4.30 3.06 23.30
CA ILE A 239 3.27 3.82 23.99
C ILE A 239 3.66 3.94 25.45
N GLU A 240 4.01 5.16 25.86
CA GLU A 240 4.39 5.50 27.23
C GLU A 240 3.14 5.93 28.02
N ILE A 241 2.89 5.27 29.15
CA ILE A 241 1.75 5.58 30.01
C ILE A 241 2.14 6.67 31.00
N GLN A 242 1.28 7.68 31.15
CA GLN A 242 1.42 8.76 32.11
C GLN A 242 0.50 8.53 33.30
N ASP A 243 1.12 8.55 34.49
CA ASP A 243 0.50 8.46 35.81
C ASP A 243 -0.53 9.58 36.04
N VAL A 244 -1.63 9.22 36.69
CA VAL A 244 -2.70 10.08 37.19
C VAL A 244 -2.93 9.69 38.65
N GLN A 245 -3.24 10.66 39.52
CA GLN A 245 -3.58 10.33 40.91
C GLN A 245 -4.89 9.54 40.97
N ASP A 246 -4.79 8.23 41.13
CA ASP A 246 -5.94 7.34 41.27
C ASP A 246 -5.80 6.30 42.38
N GLN A 247 -4.61 6.15 42.97
CA GLN A 247 -4.42 5.32 44.16
C GLN A 247 -4.50 6.16 45.45
N PRO A 248 -5.16 5.64 46.49
CA PRO A 248 -5.16 6.30 47.79
C PRO A 248 -3.80 6.18 48.49
N PRO A 249 -3.41 7.13 49.36
CA PRO A 249 -2.24 6.98 50.21
C PRO A 249 -2.28 5.73 51.08
N ILE A 250 -1.12 5.10 51.29
CA ILE A 250 -0.98 3.83 52.01
C ILE A 250 -0.11 4.03 53.25
N PHE A 251 -0.62 3.64 54.40
CA PHE A 251 0.19 3.50 55.62
C PHE A 251 1.09 2.27 55.54
N ILE A 252 2.37 2.46 55.79
CA ILE A 252 3.39 1.40 55.77
C ILE A 252 3.35 0.68 57.13
N ASN A 253 3.22 -0.64 57.12
CA ASN A 253 3.15 -1.50 58.32
C ASN A 253 1.91 -1.28 59.21
N ALA A 254 0.80 -0.80 58.66
CA ALA A 254 -0.48 -0.79 59.36
C ALA A 254 -1.05 -2.22 59.53
N PRO A 255 -1.88 -2.50 60.57
CA PRO A 255 -2.31 -1.57 61.62
C PRO A 255 -1.20 -1.30 62.65
N PHE A 256 -1.18 -0.08 63.19
CA PHE A 256 -0.24 0.30 64.24
C PHE A 256 -0.80 -0.01 65.63
N SER A 257 0.06 -0.43 66.55
CA SER A 257 -0.29 -0.63 67.95
C SER A 257 0.89 -0.23 68.84
N ALA A 258 0.62 0.54 69.89
CA ALA A 258 1.60 0.93 70.89
C ALA A 258 0.98 0.81 72.29
N THR A 259 1.81 0.44 73.26
CA THR A 259 1.41 0.38 74.67
C THR A 259 2.10 1.49 75.42
N VAL A 260 1.32 2.37 76.06
CA VAL A 260 1.81 3.51 76.84
C VAL A 260 1.53 3.26 78.32
N ARG A 261 2.51 3.52 79.19
CA ARG A 261 2.31 3.41 80.65
C ARG A 261 1.61 4.66 81.16
N GLU A 262 0.67 4.51 82.10
CA GLU A 262 -0.06 5.65 82.70
C GLU A 262 0.86 6.70 83.36
N ALA A 263 2.03 6.28 83.87
CA ALA A 263 3.01 7.16 84.51
C ALA A 263 4.05 7.75 83.54
N SER A 264 3.79 7.69 82.22
CA SER A 264 4.70 8.25 81.22
C SER A 264 4.69 9.78 81.27
N PRO A 265 5.85 10.46 81.13
CA PRO A 265 5.88 11.92 81.07
C PRO A 265 5.27 12.45 79.76
N GLU A 266 4.84 13.71 79.77
CA GLU A 266 4.32 14.38 78.58
C GLU A 266 5.36 14.46 77.45
N ASN A 267 4.87 14.49 76.20
CA ASN A 267 5.68 14.67 74.98
C ASN A 267 6.73 13.57 74.70
N ILE A 268 6.51 12.34 75.18
CA ILE A 268 7.34 11.20 74.76
C ILE A 268 6.96 10.71 73.36
N PRO A 269 7.92 10.26 72.53
CA PRO A 269 7.60 9.58 71.28
C PRO A 269 6.93 8.23 71.58
N ILE A 270 5.75 8.00 70.99
CA ILE A 270 4.96 6.78 71.18
C ILE A 270 5.08 5.86 69.98
N LEU A 271 4.86 6.41 68.79
CA LEU A 271 4.82 5.69 67.52
C LEU A 271 5.31 6.62 66.41
N GLU A 272 6.07 6.07 65.48
CA GLU A 272 6.37 6.72 64.20
C GLU A 272 5.47 6.10 63.12
N VAL A 273 4.72 6.94 62.42
CA VAL A 273 3.83 6.52 61.33
C VAL A 273 4.47 6.92 60.01
N HIS A 274 4.57 5.95 59.10
CA HIS A 274 5.00 6.19 57.73
C HIS A 274 3.83 5.97 56.79
N ALA A 275 3.64 6.89 55.86
CA ALA A 275 2.72 6.75 54.75
C ALA A 275 3.47 7.07 53.46
N ARG A 276 3.01 6.48 52.37
CA ARG A 276 3.45 6.82 51.01
C ARG A 276 2.23 7.10 50.14
N ASP A 277 2.44 7.84 49.07
CA ASP A 277 1.45 7.94 48.00
C ASP A 277 1.20 6.54 47.43
N GLY A 278 -0.05 6.27 47.05
CA GLY A 278 -0.46 4.96 46.58
C GLY A 278 0.19 4.61 45.26
N ASP A 279 0.24 5.61 44.39
CA ASP A 279 0.68 5.54 43.02
C ASP A 279 2.21 5.42 42.93
N LEU A 280 2.67 4.87 41.81
CA LEU A 280 4.07 4.56 41.58
C LEU A 280 4.77 5.57 40.67
N GLY A 281 4.06 6.63 40.26
CA GLY A 281 4.57 7.79 39.55
C GLY A 281 5.43 8.73 40.41
N GLU A 282 5.41 10.02 40.06
CA GLU A 282 6.15 11.04 40.79
C GLU A 282 5.61 11.21 42.22
N PRO A 283 6.45 11.23 43.27
CA PRO A 283 5.99 11.36 44.65
C PRO A 283 5.22 12.65 44.87
N ARG A 284 4.04 12.52 45.48
CA ARG A 284 3.18 13.65 45.84
C ARG A 284 3.19 13.94 47.34
N PRO A 285 2.99 15.20 47.77
CA PRO A 285 3.05 15.57 49.18
C PRO A 285 1.87 14.99 49.96
N LEU A 286 2.17 14.39 51.12
CA LEU A 286 1.17 13.81 52.02
C LEU A 286 0.94 14.71 53.23
N THR A 287 -0.33 14.78 53.66
CA THR A 287 -0.72 15.40 54.93
C THR A 287 -1.35 14.34 55.82
N LEU A 288 -0.90 14.26 57.07
CA LEU A 288 -1.44 13.35 58.07
C LEU A 288 -2.17 14.14 59.15
N SER A 289 -3.31 13.63 59.60
CA SER A 289 -4.10 14.17 60.71
C SER A 289 -4.42 13.07 61.72
N LEU A 290 -4.61 13.48 62.98
CA LEU A 290 -5.16 12.61 64.03
C LEU A 290 -6.64 12.95 64.22
N GLU A 291 -7.49 11.92 64.20
CA GLU A 291 -8.93 12.02 64.49
C GLU A 291 -9.30 11.07 65.63
N GLY A 292 -10.30 11.42 66.44
CA GLY A 292 -10.83 10.57 67.52
C GLY A 292 -10.12 10.68 68.88
N ASP A 293 -9.19 11.63 69.06
CA ASP A 293 -8.59 11.95 70.36
C ASP A 293 -9.36 13.09 71.06
N ASP A 294 -10.60 12.80 71.47
CA ASP A 294 -11.51 13.80 72.08
C ASP A 294 -10.96 14.38 73.41
N SER A 295 -9.99 13.72 74.02
CA SER A 295 -9.36 14.14 75.27
C SER A 295 -8.02 14.86 75.08
N GLY A 296 -7.49 14.93 73.86
CA GLY A 296 -6.26 15.65 73.53
C GLY A 296 -4.98 15.05 74.14
N TYR A 297 -4.94 13.72 74.34
CA TYR A 297 -3.76 13.04 74.91
C TYR A 297 -2.60 12.90 73.92
N PHE A 298 -2.88 12.97 72.61
CA PHE A 298 -1.92 12.69 71.56
C PHE A 298 -1.76 13.88 70.61
N THR A 299 -0.56 14.05 70.08
CA THR A 299 -0.28 15.04 69.04
C THR A 299 0.53 14.40 67.92
N LEU A 300 0.31 14.86 66.69
CA LEU A 300 1.08 14.43 65.53
C LEU A 300 2.16 15.47 65.24
N LYS A 301 3.41 15.04 65.21
CA LYS A 301 4.54 15.87 64.83
C LYS A 301 5.13 15.36 63.52
N GLN A 302 5.03 16.15 62.46
CA GLN A 302 5.68 15.83 61.20
C GLN A 302 7.19 16.03 61.34
N LEU A 303 7.94 14.95 61.14
CA LEU A 303 9.40 15.01 61.07
C LEU A 303 9.77 15.60 59.69
N LYS A 304 10.65 16.60 59.69
CA LYS A 304 11.18 17.22 58.46
C LYS A 304 12.30 16.37 57.88
#